data_AF-A0A952TK42-F1
#
_entry.id   AF-A0A952TK42-F1
#
_cell.length_a   1.000
_cell.length_b   1.000
_cell.length_c   1.000
_cell.angle_alpha   90.00
_cell.angle_beta   90.00
_cell.angle_gamma   90.00
#
_symmetry.space_group_name_H-M   'P 1'
#
loop_
_entity.id
_entity.type
_entity.pdbx_description
1 polymer ?
#
loop_
_entity_poly.entity_id
_entity_poly.type
_entity_poly.pdbx_seq_one_letter_code
_entity_poly.pdbx_strand_id
1 'polypeptide(L)'
;MKHDVFVGNHVGQKLDCALHIGYALKYENLKYYILKLWPFPNVTYYLSMNRDSSDKFTVFTKKIETETSVHFQNPVGYAVLRGDLKEYLEINLRLPKQKVYMSIYPSN
;
A
#
# COMPACT_ATOMS: atom_id res chain seq x y z
N MET A 1 -9.67 9.98 -0.33
CA MET A 1 -8.86 10.14 0.89
C MET A 1 -7.41 9.78 0.60
N LYS A 2 -6.46 10.57 1.10
CA LYS A 2 -5.02 10.34 0.94
C LYS A 2 -4.48 9.71 2.22
N HIS A 3 -3.53 8.78 2.10
CA HIS A 3 -2.84 8.13 3.21
C HIS A 3 -1.34 8.29 3.00
N ASP A 4 -0.62 8.82 3.98
CA ASP A 4 0.83 9.01 3.86
C ASP A 4 1.59 7.67 3.99
N VAL A 5 2.72 7.58 3.29
CA VAL A 5 3.49 6.35 3.14
C VAL A 5 4.94 6.58 3.53
N PHE A 6 5.46 5.74 4.42
CA PHE A 6 6.75 5.93 5.08
C PHE A 6 7.68 4.72 4.87
N VAL A 7 8.98 4.96 5.02
CA VAL A 7 9.96 3.90 5.37
C VAL A 7 10.47 4.17 6.77
N GLY A 8 10.96 3.15 7.45
CA GLY A 8 11.53 3.28 8.79
C GLY A 8 11.76 1.93 9.44
N ASN A 9 12.23 1.96 10.67
CA ASN A 9 12.48 0.78 11.48
C ASN A 9 11.25 0.46 12.33
N HIS A 10 10.72 -0.75 12.18
CA HIS A 10 9.63 -1.21 13.03
C HIS A 10 10.19 -1.59 14.41
N VAL A 11 9.82 -0.83 15.44
CA VAL A 11 10.24 -1.06 16.83
C VAL A 11 9.00 -1.08 17.73
N GLY A 12 8.58 -2.28 18.14
CA GLY A 12 7.39 -2.46 18.97
C GLY A 12 6.10 -2.11 18.22
N GLN A 13 5.44 -1.01 18.61
CA GLN A 13 4.20 -0.53 17.97
C GLN A 13 4.42 0.75 17.13
N LYS A 14 5.67 1.19 16.97
CA LYS A 14 6.01 2.47 16.34
C LYS A 14 6.98 2.26 15.18
N LEU A 15 6.98 3.26 14.30
CA LEU A 15 7.96 3.39 13.23
C LEU A 15 9.02 4.41 13.65
N ASP A 16 10.22 3.92 13.95
CA ASP A 16 11.38 4.76 14.24
C ASP A 16 12.07 5.22 12.95
N CYS A 17 12.71 6.39 12.98
CA CYS A 17 13.31 7.04 11.82
C CYS A 17 12.36 7.11 10.59
N ALA A 18 11.09 7.41 10.83
CA ALA A 18 10.08 7.46 9.78
C ALA A 18 10.40 8.54 8.74
N LEU A 19 10.63 8.12 7.50
CA LEU A 19 10.82 9.01 6.34
C LEU A 19 9.61 8.90 5.44
N HIS A 20 8.95 10.03 5.17
CA HIS A 20 7.84 10.12 4.23
C HIS A 20 8.36 9.94 2.79
N ILE A 21 7.81 8.97 2.06
CA ILE A 21 8.27 8.59 0.72
C ILE A 21 7.15 8.51 -0.32
N GLY A 22 5.95 8.99 -0.01
CA GLY A 22 4.83 8.94 -0.94
C GLY A 22 3.48 8.86 -0.26
N TYR A 23 2.47 8.49 -1.03
CA TYR A 23 1.10 8.46 -0.56
C TYR A 23 0.28 7.37 -1.27
N ALA A 24 -0.83 6.98 -0.65
CA ALA A 24 -1.84 6.13 -1.25
C ALA A 24 -3.18 6.88 -1.33
N LEU A 25 -3.85 6.80 -2.48
CA LEU A 25 -5.16 7.38 -2.70
C LEU A 25 -6.24 6.30 -2.65
N LYS A 26 -7.24 6.53 -1.82
CA LYS A 26 -8.46 5.72 -1.72
C LYS A 26 -9.64 6.56 -2.20
N TYR A 27 -10.27 6.13 -3.28
CA TYR A 27 -11.51 6.74 -3.78
C TYR A 27 -12.70 5.88 -3.34
N GLU A 28 -13.83 6.52 -3.05
CA GLU A 28 -15.02 5.85 -2.47
C GLU A 28 -15.56 4.73 -3.36
N ASN A 29 -15.49 4.91 -4.67
CA ASN A 29 -15.93 3.95 -5.68
C ASN A 29 -14.91 2.83 -5.97
N LEU A 30 -13.70 2.89 -5.41
CA LEU A 30 -12.64 1.93 -5.70
C LEU A 30 -12.40 0.96 -4.54
N LYS A 31 -12.34 -0.34 -4.87
CA LYS A 31 -12.02 -1.41 -3.90
C LYS A 31 -10.52 -1.57 -3.61
N TYR A 32 -9.68 -0.72 -4.20
CA TYR A 32 -8.22 -0.75 -4.08
C TYR A 32 -7.67 0.63 -3.75
N TYR A 33 -6.39 0.71 -3.37
CA TYR A 33 -5.65 1.95 -3.20
C TYR A 33 -4.70 2.16 -4.39
N ILE A 34 -4.52 3.40 -4.81
CA ILE A 34 -3.49 3.79 -5.78
C ILE A 34 -2.28 4.29 -4.99
N LEU A 35 -1.20 3.51 -5.00
CA LEU A 35 0.02 3.80 -4.26
C LEU A 35 1.06 4.49 -5.17
N LYS A 36 1.56 5.64 -4.72
CA LYS A 36 2.56 6.47 -5.38
C LYS A 36 3.77 6.63 -4.45
N LEU A 37 4.93 6.22 -4.91
CA LEU A 37 6.19 6.29 -4.17
C LEU A 37 7.13 7.27 -4.85
N TRP A 38 7.62 8.27 -4.14
CA TRP A 38 8.54 9.29 -4.66
C TRP A 38 9.87 8.72 -5.18
N PRO A 39 10.46 7.66 -4.58
CA PRO A 39 11.63 7.01 -5.18
C PRO A 39 11.37 6.36 -6.55
N PHE A 40 10.10 6.11 -6.90
CA PHE A 40 9.68 5.48 -8.16
C PHE A 40 8.54 6.28 -8.82
N PRO A 41 8.78 7.55 -9.22
CA PRO A 41 7.71 8.48 -9.58
C PRO A 41 6.90 8.04 -10.80
N ASN A 42 7.51 7.26 -11.69
CA ASN A 42 6.90 6.76 -12.92
C ASN A 42 6.17 5.41 -12.74
N VAL A 43 6.17 4.84 -11.53
CA VAL A 43 5.52 3.57 -11.24
C VAL A 43 4.25 3.81 -10.45
N THR A 44 3.14 3.28 -10.95
CA THR A 44 1.87 3.27 -10.22
C THR A 44 1.65 1.89 -9.66
N TYR A 45 1.51 1.80 -8.34
CA TYR A 45 1.19 0.57 -7.67
C TYR A 45 -0.31 0.55 -7.33
N TYR A 46 -0.90 -0.64 -7.37
CA TYR A 46 -2.29 -0.87 -7.01
C TYR A 46 -2.32 -1.87 -5.86
N LEU A 47 -2.85 -1.43 -4.73
CA LEU A 47 -2.95 -2.24 -3.53
C LEU A 47 -4.41 -2.70 -3.38
N SER A 48 -4.65 -4.00 -3.60
CA SER A 48 -5.98 -4.60 -3.50
C SER A 48 -6.07 -5.52 -2.30
N MET A 49 -7.19 -5.45 -1.57
CA MET A 49 -7.52 -6.44 -0.53
C MET A 49 -7.76 -7.81 -1.18
N ASN A 50 -7.30 -8.87 -0.52
CA ASN A 50 -7.55 -10.23 -0.96
C ASN A 50 -9.01 -10.63 -0.64
N ARG A 51 -9.63 -11.48 -1.47
CA ARG A 51 -11.07 -11.79 -1.35
C ARG A 51 -11.44 -12.44 -0.01
N ASP A 52 -10.56 -13.29 0.52
CA ASP A 52 -10.83 -14.12 1.69
C ASP A 52 -10.10 -13.62 2.95
N SER A 53 -9.78 -12.33 3.01
CA SER A 53 -9.04 -11.75 4.15
C SER A 53 -9.39 -10.27 4.36
N SER A 54 -9.51 -9.89 5.63
CA SER A 54 -9.72 -8.51 6.06
C SER A 54 -8.42 -7.73 6.31
N ASP A 55 -7.29 -8.44 6.39
CA ASP A 55 -5.99 -7.93 6.84
C ASP A 55 -4.87 -8.08 5.81
N LYS A 56 -5.09 -8.81 4.70
CA LYS A 56 -4.08 -9.10 3.67
C LYS A 56 -4.43 -8.47 2.35
N PHE A 57 -3.40 -7.95 1.70
CA PHE A 57 -3.50 -7.24 0.45
C PHE A 57 -2.39 -7.71 -0.50
N THR A 58 -2.63 -7.55 -1.80
CA THR A 58 -1.64 -7.78 -2.84
C THR A 58 -1.32 -6.48 -3.56
N VAL A 59 -0.04 -6.24 -3.83
CA VAL A 59 0.45 -5.07 -4.57
C VAL A 59 0.70 -5.47 -6.02
N PHE A 60 0.13 -4.72 -6.96
CA PHE A 60 0.22 -4.94 -8.39
C PHE A 60 0.81 -3.70 -9.08
N THR A 61 1.42 -3.86 -10.26
CA THR A 61 1.90 -2.72 -11.08
C THR A 61 1.06 -2.45 -12.30
N LYS A 62 0.06 -3.29 -12.59
CA LYS A 62 -0.79 -3.14 -13.76
C LYS A 62 -2.27 -3.26 -13.39
N LYS A 63 -3.05 -2.28 -13.81
CA LYS A 63 -4.52 -2.29 -13.81
C LYS A 63 -4.99 -2.50 -15.26
N ILE A 64 -5.90 -3.44 -15.45
CA ILE A 64 -6.70 -3.58 -16.68
C ILE A 64 -8.13 -3.23 -16.29
N GLU A 65 -8.69 -2.24 -16.98
CA GLU A 65 -10.07 -1.80 -16.77
C GLU A 65 -10.86 -2.10 -18.04
N THR A 66 -12.00 -2.73 -17.84
CA THR A 66 -13.00 -2.99 -18.87
C THR A 66 -14.28 -2.23 -18.48
N GLU A 67 -15.26 -2.18 -19.37
CA GLU A 67 -16.55 -1.53 -19.08
C GLU A 67 -17.26 -2.10 -17.83
N THR A 68 -17.00 -3.37 -17.50
CA THR A 68 -17.72 -4.09 -16.44
C THR A 68 -16.85 -4.47 -15.24
N SER A 69 -15.52 -4.43 -15.38
CA SER A 69 -14.63 -4.99 -14.35
C SER A 69 -13.22 -4.39 -14.34
N VAL A 70 -12.60 -4.42 -13.17
CA VAL A 70 -11.19 -4.08 -12.95
C VAL A 70 -10.43 -5.33 -12.56
N HIS A 71 -9.34 -5.60 -13.28
CA HIS A 71 -8.41 -6.68 -13.04
C HIS A 71 -7.01 -6.16 -12.76
N PHE A 72 -6.28 -6.84 -11.88
CA PHE A 72 -4.89 -6.51 -11.58
C PHE A 72 -3.95 -7.59 -12.09
N GLN A 73 -2.81 -7.17 -12.61
CA GLN A 73 -1.75 -8.04 -13.11
C GLN A 73 -0.40 -7.62 -12.54
N ASN A 74 0.61 -8.48 -12.69
CA ASN A 74 1.97 -8.26 -12.23
C ASN A 74 2.06 -8.02 -10.71
N PRO A 75 1.80 -9.05 -9.88
CA PRO A 75 1.93 -8.93 -8.43
C PRO A 75 3.40 -8.70 -8.05
N VAL A 76 3.71 -7.57 -7.44
CA VAL A 76 5.07 -7.15 -7.06
C VAL A 76 5.30 -7.11 -5.55
N GLY A 77 4.28 -7.42 -4.75
CA GLY A 77 4.40 -7.38 -3.30
C GLY A 77 3.10 -7.79 -2.63
N TYR A 78 3.11 -7.72 -1.30
CA TYR A 78 1.94 -7.96 -0.46
C TYR A 78 1.93 -6.94 0.67
N ALA A 79 0.76 -6.75 1.28
CA ALA A 79 0.66 -5.96 2.50
C ALA A 79 -0.15 -6.69 3.56
N VAL A 80 0.14 -6.38 4.82
CA VAL A 80 -0.53 -6.96 5.96
C VAL A 80 -0.81 -5.90 7.02
N LEU A 81 -2.04 -5.90 7.53
CA LEU A 81 -2.42 -5.11 8.69
C LEU A 81 -2.04 -5.91 9.93
N ARG A 82 -0.90 -5.58 10.54
CA ARG A 82 -0.40 -6.34 11.67
C ARG A 82 -1.08 -5.88 12.97
N GLY A 83 -1.32 -6.82 13.88
CA GLY A 83 -1.92 -6.51 15.18
C GLY A 83 -1.00 -5.73 16.13
N ASP A 84 0.32 -5.81 15.92
CA ASP A 84 1.35 -5.10 16.69
C ASP A 84 1.61 -3.68 16.15
N LEU A 85 1.43 -3.44 14.85
CA LEU A 85 1.62 -2.14 14.21
C LEU A 85 0.29 -1.52 13.77
N LYS A 86 -0.56 -1.19 14.75
CA LYS A 86 -1.97 -0.82 14.52
C LYS A 86 -2.19 0.44 13.68
N GLU A 87 -1.21 1.33 13.60
CA GLU A 87 -1.33 2.61 12.88
C GLU A 87 -0.93 2.49 11.40
N TYR A 88 -0.27 1.39 11.01
CA TYR A 88 0.28 1.24 9.67
C TYR A 88 -0.05 -0.11 9.04
N LEU A 89 -0.33 -0.06 7.74
CA LEU A 89 -0.29 -1.23 6.88
C LEU A 89 1.17 -1.49 6.44
N GLU A 90 1.71 -2.66 6.78
CA GLU A 90 3.06 -3.06 6.35
C GLU A 90 3.01 -3.57 4.91
N ILE A 91 3.63 -2.86 3.98
CA ILE A 91 3.74 -3.18 2.55
C ILE A 91 5.14 -3.73 2.29
N ASN A 92 5.22 -4.96 1.82
CA ASN A 92 6.45 -5.64 1.43
C ASN A 92 6.55 -5.66 -0.10
N LEU A 93 7.41 -4.81 -0.67
CA LEU A 93 7.73 -4.82 -2.10
C LEU A 93 8.81 -5.86 -2.37
N ARG A 94 8.68 -6.61 -3.48
CA ARG A 94 9.69 -7.59 -3.90
C ARG A 94 10.91 -6.93 -4.53
N LEU A 95 10.69 -5.86 -5.29
CA LEU A 95 11.74 -5.10 -5.97
C LEU A 95 11.43 -3.59 -5.89
N PRO A 96 12.22 -2.80 -5.14
CA PRO A 96 13.30 -3.24 -4.24
C PRO A 96 12.75 -4.06 -3.07
N LYS A 97 13.58 -4.91 -2.44
CA LYS A 97 13.23 -5.67 -1.21
C LYS A 97 13.11 -4.73 -0.01
N GLN A 98 12.11 -3.87 -0.01
CA GLN A 98 11.90 -2.81 0.96
C GLN A 98 10.54 -2.94 1.63
N LYS A 99 10.54 -2.74 2.95
CA LYS A 99 9.33 -2.54 3.73
C LYS A 99 8.94 -1.08 3.71
N VAL A 100 7.67 -0.85 3.43
CA VAL A 100 7.04 0.46 3.36
C VAL A 100 5.80 0.41 4.25
N TYR A 101 5.45 1.51 4.89
CA TYR A 101 4.40 1.57 5.90
C TYR A 101 3.39 2.65 5.51
N MET A 102 2.17 2.25 5.20
CA MET A 102 1.09 3.17 4.84
C MET A 102 0.24 3.46 6.07
N SER A 103 0.04 4.73 6.41
CA SER A 103 -0.87 5.11 7.50
C SER A 103 -2.29 4.62 7.20
N ILE A 104 -2.95 3.96 8.15
CA ILE A 104 -4.38 3.61 7.99
C ILE A 104 -5.28 4.83 8.16
N TYR A 105 -4.79 5.87 8.83
CA TYR A 105 -5.49 7.13 9.01
C TYR A 105 -5.20 8.06 7.83
N PRO A 106 -6.23 8.66 7.22
CA PRO A 106 -6.05 9.56 6.10
C PRO A 106 -5.41 10.89 6.54
N SER A 107 -4.59 11.46 5.67
CA SER A 107 -4.06 12.81 5.78
C SER A 107 -4.92 13.80 5.00
N ASN A 108 -5.01 15.05 5.51
CA ASN A 108 -5.68 16.17 4.85
C ASN A 108 -4.90 16.66 3.62
#